data_AF-A0AAP4VMN6-F1
#
_entry.id   AF-A0AAP4VMN6-F1
#
_cell.length_a   1.000
_cell.length_b   1.000
_cell.length_c   1.000
_cell.angle_alpha   90.00
_cell.angle_beta   90.00
_cell.angle_gamma   90.00
#
_symmetry.space_group_name_H-M   'P 1'
#
loop_
_entity.id
_entity.type
_entity.pdbx_description
1 polymer ?
#
loop_
_entity_poly.entity_id
_entity_poly.type
_entity_poly.pdbx_seq_one_letter_code
_entity_poly.pdbx_strand_id
1 'polypeptide(L)'
;MNVFVIIGDAMGGEQYAGVHLTRPDDRPGSQVREVKVVGPQSDPQFVYVAQTYDRTMDVHRFEGVYGDYQTADRASGPKGVTFEVKI
;
A
#
# COMPACT_ATOMS: atom_id res chain seq x y z
N MET A 1 -5.11 -7.21 -14.42
CA MET A 1 -6.33 -6.61 -13.83
C MET A 1 -5.96 -5.26 -13.25
N ASN A 2 -6.87 -4.27 -13.31
CA ASN A 2 -6.68 -2.97 -12.67
C ASN A 2 -7.51 -2.91 -11.39
N VAL A 3 -7.05 -2.14 -10.41
CA VAL A 3 -7.74 -1.85 -9.16
C VAL A 3 -7.62 -0.36 -8.83
N PHE A 4 -8.48 0.12 -7.95
CA PHE A 4 -8.47 1.49 -7.46
C PHE A 4 -7.89 1.53 -6.05
N VAL A 5 -6.83 2.30 -5.86
CA VAL A 5 -6.18 2.50 -4.57
C VAL A 5 -6.57 3.87 -4.04
N ILE A 6 -6.95 3.92 -2.76
CA ILE A 6 -7.24 5.16 -2.05
C ILE A 6 -5.98 5.55 -1.27
N ILE A 7 -5.51 6.76 -1.52
CA ILE A 7 -4.42 7.41 -0.78
C ILE A 7 -5.05 8.55 0.02
N GLY A 8 -4.98 8.50 1.34
CA GLY A 8 -5.40 9.60 2.21
C GLY A 8 -4.24 10.52 2.54
N ASP A 9 -4.55 11.72 3.04
CA ASP A 9 -3.58 12.58 3.74
C ASP A 9 -3.74 12.35 5.26
N ALA A 10 -2.66 11.93 5.93
CA ALA A 10 -2.57 11.96 7.38
C ALA A 10 -1.34 12.73 7.83
N MET A 11 -1.56 13.72 8.70
CA MET A 11 -0.50 14.52 9.33
C MET A 11 0.52 15.11 8.34
N GLY A 12 0.10 15.42 7.10
CA GLY A 12 0.95 16.03 6.07
C GLY A 12 1.70 15.03 5.19
N GLY A 13 1.32 13.75 5.21
CA GLY A 13 1.90 12.70 4.38
C GLY A 13 0.83 11.85 3.67
N GLU A 14 1.15 11.39 2.46
CA GLU A 14 0.34 10.40 1.75
C GLU A 14 0.37 9.06 2.50
N GLN A 15 -0.81 8.53 2.83
CA GLN A 15 -0.97 7.21 3.45
C GLN A 15 -1.92 6.31 2.65
N TYR A 16 -1.64 5.01 2.64
CA TYR A 16 -2.56 4.02 2.08
C TYR A 16 -3.83 3.89 2.93
N ALA A 17 -5.00 4.05 2.32
CA ALA A 17 -6.29 3.96 3.00
C ALA A 17 -7.15 2.76 2.56
N GLY A 18 -6.94 2.21 1.36
CA GLY A 18 -7.70 1.05 0.88
C GLY A 18 -7.49 0.70 -0.58
N VAL A 19 -8.00 -0.47 -1.00
CA VAL A 19 -8.01 -0.96 -2.38
C VAL A 19 -9.39 -1.49 -2.74
N HIS A 20 -9.83 -1.21 -3.96
CA HIS A 20 -11.15 -1.56 -4.46
C HIS A 20 -11.06 -2.10 -5.90
N LEU A 21 -11.84 -3.13 -6.20
CA LEU A 21 -11.96 -3.65 -7.57
C LEU A 21 -12.75 -2.72 -8.48
N THR A 22 -13.71 -1.98 -7.91
CA THR A 22 -14.50 -0.96 -8.59
C THR A 22 -14.09 0.43 -8.09
N ARG A 23 -14.28 1.45 -8.93
CA ARG A 23 -13.90 2.82 -8.55
C ARG A 23 -14.76 3.29 -7.37
N PRO A 24 -14.16 3.61 -6.20
CA PRO A 24 -14.91 4.17 -5.08
C PRO A 24 -15.23 5.65 -5.34
N ASP A 25 -16.21 6.18 -4.61
CA ASP A 25 -16.54 7.60 -4.65
C ASP A 25 -15.38 8.46 -4.11
N ASP A 26 -15.14 9.59 -4.76
CA ASP A 26 -14.10 10.54 -4.34
C ASP A 26 -14.48 11.17 -2.98
N ARG A 27 -13.62 10.97 -1.97
CA ARG A 27 -13.80 11.56 -0.64
C ARG A 27 -12.87 12.76 -0.45
N PRO A 28 -13.34 13.86 0.21
CA PRO A 28 -12.48 14.99 0.53
C PRO A 28 -11.23 14.54 1.32
N GLY A 29 -10.05 14.99 0.90
CA GLY A 29 -8.78 14.60 1.53
C GLY A 29 -8.26 13.21 1.13
N SER A 30 -8.86 12.56 0.13
CA SER A 30 -8.39 11.30 -0.45
C SER A 30 -8.17 11.43 -1.96
N GLN A 31 -7.15 10.76 -2.47
CA GLN A 31 -6.87 10.59 -3.89
C GLN A 31 -7.15 9.14 -4.28
N VAL A 32 -7.92 8.93 -5.35
CA VAL A 32 -8.14 7.61 -5.94
C VAL A 32 -7.21 7.45 -7.14
N ARG A 33 -6.36 6.42 -7.14
CA ARG A 33 -5.46 6.09 -8.25
C ARG A 33 -5.83 4.72 -8.82
N GLU A 34 -6.00 4.62 -10.13
CA GLU A 34 -6.13 3.34 -10.81
C GLU A 34 -4.72 2.74 -11.05
N VAL A 35 -4.54 1.49 -10.65
CA VAL A 35 -3.24 0.81 -10.66
C VAL A 35 -3.40 -0.61 -11.19
N LYS A 36 -2.41 -1.07 -11.96
CA LYS A 36 -2.36 -2.44 -12.45
C LYS A 36 -1.84 -3.37 -11.35
N VAL A 37 -2.52 -4.50 -11.15
CA VAL A 37 -2.03 -5.59 -10.29
C VAL A 37 -0.78 -6.23 -10.92
N VAL A 38 0.28 -6.32 -10.14
CA VAL A 38 1.58 -6.89 -10.54
C VAL A 38 1.65 -8.37 -10.17
N GLY A 39 2.23 -9.20 -11.05
CA GLY A 39 2.46 -10.62 -10.76
C GLY A 39 1.26 -11.53 -11.05
N PRO A 40 1.41 -12.84 -10.79
CA PRO A 40 0.36 -13.83 -10.99
C PRO A 40 -0.77 -13.62 -9.98
N GLN A 41 -2.02 -13.69 -10.47
CA GLN A 41 -3.22 -13.55 -9.64
C GLN A 41 -3.98 -14.88 -9.64
N SER A 42 -3.91 -15.60 -8.52
CA SER A 42 -4.60 -16.89 -8.38
C SER A 42 -6.09 -16.73 -8.08
N ASP A 43 -6.46 -15.70 -7.31
CA ASP A 43 -7.85 -15.36 -7.02
C ASP A 43 -8.11 -13.88 -7.32
N PRO A 44 -8.95 -13.54 -8.31
CA PRO A 44 -9.23 -12.15 -8.68
C PRO A 44 -9.90 -11.33 -7.57
N GLN A 45 -10.45 -11.96 -6.52
CA GLN A 45 -11.06 -11.26 -5.38
C GLN A 45 -10.03 -10.80 -4.34
N PHE A 46 -8.84 -11.39 -4.31
CA PHE A 46 -7.81 -11.05 -3.32
C PHE A 46 -6.64 -10.35 -3.99
N VAL A 47 -6.33 -9.14 -3.54
CA VAL A 47 -5.12 -8.41 -3.93
C VAL A 47 -4.31 -8.08 -2.70
N TYR A 48 -2.99 -8.17 -2.83
CA TYR A 48 -2.07 -7.88 -1.75
C TYR A 48 -1.38 -6.55 -2.00
N VAL A 49 -1.08 -5.83 -0.93
CA VAL A 49 -0.60 -4.46 -0.99
C VAL A 49 0.72 -4.41 -0.26
N ALA A 50 1.76 -3.91 -0.92
CA ALA A 50 3.01 -3.64 -0.24
C ALA A 50 2.94 -2.32 0.50
N GLN A 51 3.09 -2.37 1.83
CA GLN A 51 3.06 -1.20 2.71
C GLN A 51 4.38 -1.09 3.47
N THR A 52 5.06 0.04 3.29
CA THR A 52 6.33 0.38 3.92
C THR A 52 6.07 1.42 5.02
N TYR A 53 6.73 1.29 6.17
CA TYR A 53 6.59 2.24 7.28
C TYR A 53 7.84 3.12 7.40
N ASP A 54 7.67 4.44 7.32
CA ASP A 54 8.74 5.41 7.58
C ASP A 54 8.61 5.97 9.00
N ARG A 55 9.48 5.49 9.89
CA ARG A 55 9.53 5.90 11.31
C ARG A 55 9.93 7.35 11.53
N THR A 56 10.58 7.96 10.55
CA THR A 56 11.09 9.33 10.70
C THR A 56 9.99 10.38 10.53
N MET A 57 8.86 9.97 9.95
CA MET A 57 7.75 10.86 9.61
C MET A 57 6.38 10.34 10.08
N ASP A 58 6.32 9.18 10.76
CA ASP A 58 5.07 8.45 11.08
C ASP A 58 4.20 8.18 9.82
N VAL A 59 4.83 7.96 8.66
CA VAL A 59 4.13 7.80 7.36
C VAL A 59 4.06 6.34 6.91
N HIS A 60 2.89 5.93 6.40
CA HIS A 60 2.67 4.64 5.74
C HIS A 60 2.75 4.80 4.22
N ARG A 61 3.85 4.37 3.62
CA ARG A 61 4.04 4.43 2.17
C ARG A 61 3.50 3.17 1.48
N PHE A 62 2.89 3.35 0.32
CA PHE A 62 2.44 2.25 -0.54
C PHE A 62 3.43 2.07 -1.71
N GLU A 63 3.93 0.84 -1.88
CA GLU A 63 4.91 0.52 -2.93
C GLU A 63 4.26 -0.10 -4.19
N GLY A 64 3.15 -0.83 -4.03
CA GLY A 64 2.44 -1.43 -5.17
C GLY A 64 1.36 -2.45 -4.80
N VAL A 65 0.49 -2.77 -5.77
CA VAL A 65 -0.52 -3.84 -5.66
C VAL A 65 0.00 -5.09 -6.37
N TYR A 66 -0.05 -6.22 -5.69
CA TYR A 66 0.44 -7.51 -6.14
C TYR A 66 -0.66 -8.56 -6.13
N GLY A 67 -0.57 -9.52 -7.05
CA GLY A 67 -1.49 -10.66 -7.13
C GLY A 67 -1.17 -11.78 -6.14
N ASP A 68 0.03 -11.77 -5.57
CA ASP A 68 0.46 -12.79 -4.61
C ASP A 68 1.02 -12.16 -3.33
N TYR A 69 0.73 -12.83 -2.21
CA TYR A 69 1.14 -12.39 -0.88
C TYR A 69 2.66 -12.32 -0.75
N GLN A 70 3.38 -13.32 -1.28
CA GLN A 70 4.82 -13.45 -1.07
C GLN A 70 5.61 -12.28 -1.70
N THR A 71 5.19 -11.82 -2.87
CA THR A 71 5.82 -10.68 -3.55
C THR A 71 5.45 -9.37 -2.86
N ALA A 72 4.20 -9.19 -2.42
CA ALA A 72 3.80 -8.02 -1.63
C ALA A 72 4.56 -7.93 -0.30
N ASP A 73 4.73 -9.06 0.39
CA ASP A 73 5.44 -9.14 1.67
C ASP A 73 6.93 -8.82 1.50
N ARG A 74 7.58 -9.40 0.48
CA ARG A 74 8.98 -9.09 0.16
C ARG A 74 9.18 -7.62 -0.21
N ALA A 75 8.28 -7.04 -1.00
CA ALA A 75 8.34 -5.64 -1.39
C ALA A 75 8.11 -4.70 -0.20
N SER A 76 7.17 -5.04 0.71
CA SER A 76 6.88 -4.23 1.91
C SER A 76 8.09 -3.98 2.80
N GLY A 77 9.14 -4.79 2.65
CA GLY A 77 10.39 -4.65 3.40
C GLY A 77 10.21 -4.94 4.90
N PRO A 78 11.27 -4.73 5.70
CA PRO A 78 11.21 -4.97 7.13
C PRO A 78 10.21 -4.02 7.79
N LYS A 79 9.15 -4.55 8.41
CA LYS A 79 8.22 -3.74 9.21
C LYS A 79 8.95 -3.10 10.37
N GLY A 80 9.14 -1.78 10.31
CA GLY A 80 9.60 -0.97 11.43
C GLY A 80 10.74 -1.63 12.22
N VAL A 81 11.89 -1.86 11.60
CA VAL A 81 13.05 -2.35 12.36
C VAL A 81 13.93 -1.14 12.62
N THR A 82 13.79 -0.54 13.81
CA THR A 82 14.85 0.30 14.35
C THR A 82 16.01 -0.65 14.60
N PHE A 83 17.07 -0.52 13.81
CA PHE A 83 18.32 -1.18 14.13
C PHE A 83 18.79 -0.63 15.47
N GLU A 84 18.92 -1.54 16.44
CA GLU A 84 19.36 -1.30 17.80
C GLU A 84 20.67 -0.50 17.80
N VAL A 85 20.68 0.70 18.40
CA VAL A 85 21.93 1.42 18.67
C VAL A 85 22.61 0.71 19.83
N LYS A 86 23.66 -0.06 19.53
CA LYS A 86 24.57 -0.55 20.57
C LYS A 86 25.34 0.64 21.14
N ILE A 87 25.18 0.86 22.44
CA ILE A 87 25.94 1.81 23.27
C ILE A 87 27.39 1.33 23.39
#